data_AF-A0A402ANX7-F1
#
_entry.id   AF-A0A402ANX7-F1
#
_cell.length_a   1.000
_cell.length_b   1.000
_cell.length_c   1.000
_cell.angle_alpha   90.00
_cell.angle_beta   90.00
_cell.angle_gamma   90.00
#
_symmetry.space_group_name_H-M   'P 1'
#
loop_
_entity.id
_entity.type
_entity.pdbx_description
1 polymer ?
#
loop_
_entity_poly.entity_id
_entity_poly.type
_entity_poly.pdbx_seq_one_letter_code
_entity_poly.pdbx_strand_id
1 'polypeptide(L)'
;MILWDEDELLPGVEWKQEINKRLKTADIIVLLISPNFISFAYEEMQAALRRHEAKEVQVIPVILRPTDWKETPLGNLQALPTNGKSVVEWRDRDQAFQDVVKGIIRVVTSLYEAKMTPPIRFPRPMVNPNPLSPSEVENALQRLVGWKVLPFFVPGAEPKSGIEMVKTYQFANYDVALGFINKASEYIAVLSHHPTWEITWGTVRARLTTWDIGHQLSHYDFDLAKYLDNLSSEYPPLKQKK
;
A
#
# COMPACT_ATOMS: atom_id res chain seq x y z
N MET A 1 2.28 19.97 -2.39
CA MET A 1 2.30 19.89 -0.92
C MET A 1 2.41 21.31 -0.40
N ILE A 2 1.46 21.74 0.43
CA ILE A 2 1.52 23.05 1.10
C ILE A 2 1.97 22.75 2.53
N LEU A 3 3.11 23.28 2.93
CA LEU A 3 3.55 23.28 4.33
C LEU A 3 2.86 24.44 5.04
N TRP A 4 2.48 24.26 6.30
CA TRP A 4 1.90 25.31 7.13
C TRP A 4 2.31 25.09 8.59
N ASP A 5 2.74 26.14 9.27
CA ASP A 5 2.99 26.18 10.71
C ASP A 5 2.50 27.52 11.31
N GLU A 6 2.67 27.69 12.62
CA GLU A 6 2.20 28.88 13.35
C GLU A 6 2.90 30.18 12.92
N ASP A 7 4.09 30.12 12.32
CA ASP A 7 4.81 31.32 11.83
C ASP A 7 4.14 31.93 10.59
N GLU A 8 3.20 31.20 9.95
CA GLU A 8 2.38 31.70 8.85
C GLU A 8 1.15 32.51 9.32
N LEU A 9 0.97 32.70 10.63
CA LEU A 9 -0.13 33.51 11.18
C LEU A 9 0.16 35.01 11.06
N LEU A 10 -0.75 35.74 10.39
CA LEU A 10 -0.69 37.20 10.34
C LEU A 10 -1.09 37.82 11.68
N PRO A 11 -0.46 38.94 12.10
CA PRO A 11 -0.88 39.68 13.29
C PRO A 11 -2.37 40.04 13.26
N GLY A 12 -3.08 39.77 14.35
CA GLY A 12 -4.52 40.03 14.49
C GLY A 12 -5.42 38.86 14.07
N VAL A 13 -4.88 37.76 13.54
CA VAL A 13 -5.64 36.54 13.29
C VAL A 13 -5.90 35.79 14.60
N GLU A 14 -7.12 35.28 14.77
CA GLU A 14 -7.44 34.38 15.88
C GLU A 14 -6.81 33.01 15.65
N TRP A 15 -5.60 32.84 16.17
CA TRP A 15 -4.73 31.67 15.94
C TRP A 15 -5.43 30.32 16.11
N LYS A 16 -6.28 30.18 17.14
CA LYS A 16 -7.03 28.93 17.40
C LYS A 16 -7.95 28.54 16.25
N GLN A 17 -8.58 29.51 15.59
CA GLN A 17 -9.50 29.23 14.49
C GLN A 17 -8.74 28.76 13.25
N GLU A 18 -7.59 29.38 12.95
CA GLU A 18 -6.77 28.99 11.81
C GLU A 18 -6.12 27.61 12.03
N ILE A 19 -5.59 27.32 13.24
CA ILE A 19 -5.11 25.96 13.58
C ILE A 19 -6.23 24.94 13.38
N ASN A 20 -7.43 25.19 13.91
CA ASN A 20 -8.57 24.28 13.75
C ASN A 20 -8.96 24.08 12.28
N LYS A 21 -8.88 25.12 11.45
CA LYS A 21 -9.15 25.03 10.01
C LYS A 21 -8.11 24.15 9.32
N ARG A 22 -6.82 24.33 9.63
CA ARG A 22 -5.72 23.54 9.05
C ARG A 22 -5.78 22.08 9.50
N LEU A 23 -6.07 21.85 10.78
CA LEU A 23 -6.31 20.52 11.33
C LEU A 23 -7.48 19.80 10.67
N LYS A 24 -8.44 20.50 10.03
CA LYS A 24 -9.56 19.87 9.29
C LYS A 24 -9.21 19.53 7.85
N THR A 25 -8.30 20.27 7.21
CA THR A 25 -7.98 20.11 5.79
C THR A 25 -6.68 19.36 5.52
N ALA A 26 -5.85 19.15 6.54
CA ALA A 26 -4.56 18.48 6.40
C ALA A 26 -4.71 17.01 6.00
N ASP A 27 -3.80 16.56 5.14
CA ASP A 27 -3.57 15.16 4.76
C ASP A 27 -2.60 14.44 5.71
N ILE A 28 -1.66 15.21 6.29
CA ILE A 28 -0.68 14.75 7.27
C ILE A 28 -0.62 15.79 8.39
N ILE A 29 -0.61 15.33 9.63
CA ILE A 29 -0.41 16.16 10.82
C ILE A 29 0.81 15.62 11.56
N VAL A 30 1.85 16.46 11.67
CA VAL A 30 3.06 16.14 12.43
C VAL A 30 2.93 16.75 13.82
N LEU A 31 2.97 15.93 14.86
CA LEU A 31 2.88 16.39 16.25
C LEU A 31 4.27 16.43 16.86
N LEU A 32 4.76 17.63 17.19
CA LEU A 32 6.08 17.84 17.79
C LEU A 32 6.01 17.65 19.31
N ILE A 33 6.19 16.41 19.76
CA ILE A 33 5.94 15.99 21.13
C ILE A 33 7.08 16.43 22.05
N SER A 34 6.70 17.18 23.08
CA SER A 34 7.54 17.67 24.16
C SER A 34 6.71 17.82 25.43
N PRO A 35 7.30 18.03 26.62
CA PRO A 35 6.54 18.32 27.83
C PRO A 35 5.53 19.47 27.66
N ASN A 36 5.90 20.53 26.94
CA ASN A 36 5.01 21.66 26.64
C ASN A 36 3.85 21.26 25.72
N PHE A 37 4.09 20.39 24.74
CA PHE A 37 3.04 19.89 23.86
C PHE A 37 1.97 19.13 24.68
N ILE A 38 2.39 18.24 25.57
CA ILE A 38 1.47 17.44 26.40
C ILE A 38 0.61 18.34 27.31
N SER A 39 1.16 19.45 27.81
CA SER A 39 0.41 20.36 28.68
C SER A 39 -0.52 21.32 27.94
N PHE A 40 -0.17 21.77 26.73
CA PHE A 40 -0.88 22.87 26.06
C PHE A 40 -1.67 22.47 24.81
N ALA A 41 -1.32 21.37 24.13
CA ALA A 41 -1.88 21.00 22.84
C ALA A 41 -2.78 19.75 22.90
N TYR A 42 -3.35 19.46 24.07
CA TYR A 42 -4.13 18.23 24.28
C TYR A 42 -5.42 18.21 23.44
N GLU A 43 -6.11 19.34 23.29
CA GLU A 43 -7.35 19.44 22.50
C GLU A 43 -7.08 19.21 21.01
N GLU A 44 -6.03 19.84 20.48
CA GLU A 44 -5.57 19.72 19.10
C GLU A 44 -5.10 18.30 18.79
N MET A 45 -4.35 17.68 19.72
CA MET A 45 -3.95 16.28 19.62
C MET A 45 -5.17 15.35 19.52
N GLN A 46 -6.18 15.54 20.38
CA GLN A 46 -7.39 14.74 20.35
C GLN A 46 -8.19 14.93 19.05
N ALA A 47 -8.24 16.16 18.52
CA ALA A 47 -8.88 16.43 17.23
C ALA A 47 -8.17 15.74 16.07
N ALA A 48 -6.83 15.78 16.05
CA ALA A 48 -6.02 15.09 15.04
C ALA A 48 -6.21 13.58 15.11
N LEU A 49 -6.21 13.00 16.32
CA LEU A 49 -6.37 11.56 16.52
C LEU A 49 -7.75 11.05 16.12
N ARG A 50 -8.84 11.78 16.39
CA ARG A 50 -10.18 11.39 15.92
C ARG A 50 -10.25 11.27 14.40
N ARG A 51 -9.64 12.21 13.67
CA ARG A 51 -9.57 12.14 12.20
C ARG A 51 -8.68 11.00 11.72
N HIS A 52 -7.62 10.70 12.46
CA HIS A 52 -6.73 9.59 12.17
C HIS A 52 -7.45 8.24 12.32
N GLU A 53 -8.19 8.05 13.41
CA GLU A 53 -9.03 6.87 13.65
C GLU A 53 -10.11 6.71 12.56
N ALA A 54 -10.66 7.83 12.07
CA ALA A 54 -11.59 7.86 10.94
C ALA A 54 -10.92 7.65 9.57
N LYS A 55 -9.59 7.46 9.52
CA LYS A 55 -8.78 7.28 8.29
C LYS A 55 -8.83 8.47 7.32
N GLU A 56 -9.08 9.67 7.84
CA GLU A 56 -9.15 10.89 7.04
C GLU A 56 -7.81 11.63 6.94
N VAL A 57 -6.89 11.37 7.87
CA VAL A 57 -5.59 12.05 7.97
C VAL A 57 -4.55 11.09 8.55
N GLN A 58 -3.29 11.25 8.15
CA GLN A 58 -2.18 10.55 8.82
C GLN A 58 -1.61 11.42 9.95
N VAL A 59 -1.59 10.91 11.18
CA VAL A 59 -0.90 11.56 12.31
C VAL A 59 0.47 10.93 12.51
N ILE A 60 1.49 11.77 12.64
CA ILE A 60 2.88 11.36 12.86
C ILE A 60 3.40 12.01 14.16
N PRO A 61 3.55 11.25 15.25
CA PRO A 61 4.20 11.75 16.45
C PRO A 61 5.72 11.88 16.22
N VAL A 62 6.29 13.05 16.49
CA VAL A 62 7.74 13.30 16.47
C VAL A 62 8.20 13.68 17.88
N ILE A 63 8.91 12.78 18.55
CA ILE A 63 9.36 12.95 19.92
C ILE A 63 10.61 13.84 19.95
N LEU A 64 10.43 15.11 20.34
CA LEU A 64 11.54 16.06 20.46
C LEU A 64 12.27 15.92 21.79
N ARG A 65 11.52 15.72 22.88
CA ARG A 65 12.03 15.66 24.25
C ARG A 65 11.41 14.48 25.02
N PRO A 66 12.11 13.92 26.03
CA PRO A 66 11.57 12.87 26.87
C PRO A 66 10.25 13.32 27.53
N THR A 67 9.24 12.46 27.43
CA THR A 67 7.91 12.66 28.03
C THR A 67 7.16 11.32 28.04
N ASP A 68 6.15 11.18 28.89
CA ASP A 68 5.36 9.95 29.04
C ASP A 68 4.28 9.80 27.95
N TRP A 69 4.63 10.11 26.70
CA TRP A 69 3.69 10.08 25.56
C TRP A 69 3.11 8.68 25.30
N LYS A 70 3.82 7.62 25.71
CA LYS A 70 3.37 6.23 25.57
C LYS A 70 2.12 5.92 26.42
N GLU A 71 1.94 6.64 27.52
CA GLU A 71 0.75 6.53 28.38
C GLU A 71 -0.43 7.37 27.87
N THR A 72 -0.27 8.02 26.71
CA THR A 72 -1.32 8.76 26.02
C THR A 72 -1.81 7.95 24.81
N PRO A 73 -2.93 8.35 24.17
CA PRO A 73 -3.38 7.72 22.93
C PRO A 73 -2.34 7.66 21.80
N LEU A 74 -1.30 8.50 21.85
CA LEU A 74 -0.16 8.46 20.92
C LEU A 74 0.65 7.16 21.03
N GLY A 75 0.61 6.45 22.16
CA GLY A 75 1.32 5.18 22.36
C GLY A 75 0.91 4.07 21.39
N ASN A 76 -0.28 4.18 20.78
CA ASN A 76 -0.76 3.26 19.75
C ASN A 76 -0.19 3.54 18.35
N LEU A 77 0.52 4.66 18.17
CA LEU A 77 1.10 5.06 16.90
C LEU A 77 2.62 4.84 16.89
N GLN A 78 3.14 4.50 15.71
CA GLN A 78 4.59 4.49 15.52
C GLN A 78 5.12 5.93 15.48
N ALA A 79 5.91 6.28 16.49
CA ALA A 79 6.54 7.60 16.59
C ALA A 79 7.89 7.66 15.85
N LEU A 80 8.26 8.88 15.47
CA LEU A 80 9.59 9.27 14.99
C LEU A 80 10.31 10.09 16.09
N PRO A 81 11.64 10.17 16.12
CA PRO A 81 12.58 9.28 15.44
C PRO A 81 12.32 7.80 15.76
N THR A 82 12.87 6.90 14.94
CA THR A 82 12.67 5.45 15.02
C THR A 82 12.82 4.93 16.46
N ASN A 83 11.93 4.01 16.84
CA ASN A 83 11.76 3.49 18.21
C ASN A 83 11.22 4.50 19.24
N GLY A 84 10.79 5.69 18.81
CA GLY A 84 10.27 6.73 19.70
C GLY A 84 11.32 7.34 20.62
N LYS A 85 12.61 7.20 20.27
CA LYS A 85 13.72 7.81 21.00
C LYS A 85 13.76 9.30 20.72
N SER A 86 13.69 10.13 21.76
CA SER A 86 13.55 11.58 21.58
C SER A 86 14.77 12.20 20.92
N VAL A 87 14.58 13.23 20.09
CA VAL A 87 15.67 13.89 19.32
C VAL A 87 16.84 14.30 20.22
N VAL A 88 16.57 14.80 21.42
CA VAL A 88 17.63 15.23 22.37
C VAL A 88 18.45 14.09 22.97
N GLU A 89 17.97 12.83 22.92
CA GLU A 89 18.68 11.65 23.42
C GLU A 89 19.59 11.00 22.37
N TRP A 90 19.50 11.43 21.11
CA TRP A 90 20.43 10.99 20.08
C TRP A 90 21.79 11.62 20.31
N ARG A 91 22.85 10.84 20.04
CA ARG A 91 24.23 11.34 20.11
C ARG A 91 24.46 12.48 19.13
N ASP A 92 23.84 12.38 17.97
CA ASP A 92 23.86 13.37 16.91
C ASP A 92 22.41 13.73 16.56
N ARG A 93 22.06 15.00 16.74
CA ARG A 93 20.70 15.49 16.48
C ARG A 93 20.39 15.57 14.99
N ASP A 94 21.39 15.79 14.15
CA ASP A 94 21.21 15.83 12.70
C ASP A 94 20.82 14.44 12.19
N GLN A 95 21.40 13.39 12.77
CA GLN A 95 20.98 12.00 12.50
C GLN A 95 19.55 11.73 12.95
N ALA A 96 19.13 12.26 14.10
CA ALA A 96 17.75 12.12 14.57
C ALA A 96 16.76 12.80 13.61
N PHE A 97 17.05 14.03 13.19
CA PHE A 97 16.23 14.74 12.22
C PHE A 97 16.24 14.09 10.84
N GLN A 98 17.39 13.56 10.40
CA GLN A 98 17.46 12.80 9.15
C GLN A 98 16.56 11.56 9.20
N ASP A 99 16.50 10.87 10.33
CA ASP A 99 15.60 9.74 10.55
C ASP A 99 14.13 10.17 10.50
N VAL A 100 13.77 11.27 11.15
CA VAL A 100 12.42 11.88 11.08
C VAL A 100 12.04 12.21 9.64
N VAL A 101 12.92 12.87 8.89
CA VAL A 101 12.68 13.23 7.48
C VAL A 101 12.47 11.99 6.62
N LYS A 102 13.29 10.94 6.78
CA LYS A 102 13.12 9.66 6.07
C LYS A 102 11.75 9.04 6.38
N GLY A 103 11.32 9.07 7.64
CA GLY A 103 10.00 8.57 8.05
C GLY A 103 8.86 9.35 7.40
N ILE A 104 8.91 10.68 7.42
CA ILE A 104 7.88 11.54 6.81
C ILE A 104 7.83 11.34 5.30
N ILE A 105 8.98 11.26 4.61
CA ILE A 105 9.04 11.00 3.16
C ILE A 105 8.32 9.69 2.81
N ARG A 106 8.52 8.62 3.58
CA ARG A 106 7.81 7.34 3.36
C ARG A 106 6.30 7.49 3.43
N VAL A 107 5.80 8.27 4.39
CA VAL A 107 4.36 8.54 4.53
C VAL A 107 3.84 9.36 3.35
N VAL A 108 4.56 10.43 2.97
CA VAL A 108 4.19 11.27 1.83
C VAL A 108 4.14 10.46 0.54
N THR A 109 5.14 9.62 0.28
CA THR A 109 5.19 8.75 -0.90
C THR A 109 4.00 7.79 -0.93
N SER A 110 3.71 7.12 0.20
CA SER A 110 2.55 6.22 0.30
C SER A 110 1.22 6.93 0.01
N LEU A 111 1.00 8.12 0.57
CA LEU A 111 -0.21 8.91 0.34
C LEU A 111 -0.30 9.43 -1.10
N TYR A 112 0.84 9.82 -1.70
CA TYR A 112 0.90 10.24 -3.09
C TYR A 112 0.54 9.08 -4.03
N GLU A 113 1.11 7.90 -3.82
CA GLU A 113 0.79 6.69 -4.57
C GLU A 113 -0.69 6.30 -4.43
N ALA A 114 -1.24 6.38 -3.22
CA ALA A 114 -2.64 6.14 -2.94
C ALA A 114 -3.56 7.13 -3.68
N LYS A 115 -3.23 8.42 -3.70
CA LYS A 115 -4.02 9.46 -4.39
C LYS A 115 -3.91 9.37 -5.91
N MET A 116 -2.74 8.98 -6.44
CA MET A 116 -2.50 8.89 -7.88
C MET A 116 -3.05 7.62 -8.51
N THR A 117 -3.33 6.59 -7.71
CA THR A 117 -3.89 5.33 -8.20
C THR A 117 -5.41 5.36 -8.01
N PRO A 118 -6.23 5.57 -9.06
CA PRO A 118 -7.67 5.50 -8.90
C PRO A 118 -8.06 4.10 -8.40
N PRO A 119 -9.03 4.00 -7.47
CA PRO A 119 -9.46 2.70 -6.96
C PRO A 119 -10.00 1.86 -8.12
N ILE A 120 -9.51 0.62 -8.21
CA ILE A 120 -10.02 -0.34 -9.19
C ILE A 120 -11.49 -0.63 -8.85
N ARG A 121 -12.38 -0.36 -9.80
CA ARG A 121 -13.80 -0.68 -9.66
C ARG A 121 -14.04 -2.11 -10.11
N PHE A 122 -14.18 -3.01 -9.15
CA PHE A 122 -14.59 -4.38 -9.42
C PHE A 122 -16.11 -4.44 -9.69
N PRO A 123 -16.56 -5.31 -10.63
CA PRO A 123 -17.98 -5.53 -10.88
C PRO A 123 -18.66 -6.20 -9.67
N ARG A 124 -20.00 -6.30 -9.64
CA ARG A 124 -20.66 -7.11 -8.60
C ARG A 124 -20.32 -8.60 -8.81
N PRO A 125 -19.95 -9.34 -7.75
CA PRO A 125 -19.71 -10.78 -7.87
C PRO A 125 -20.96 -11.49 -8.37
N MET A 126 -20.81 -12.35 -9.38
CA MET A 126 -21.89 -13.24 -9.81
C MET A 126 -21.89 -14.56 -9.03
N VAL A 127 -20.70 -15.02 -8.63
CA VAL A 127 -20.46 -16.26 -7.89
C VAL A 127 -19.34 -16.00 -6.90
N ASN A 128 -19.52 -16.41 -5.64
CA ASN A 128 -18.47 -16.38 -4.63
C ASN A 128 -17.91 -17.80 -4.47
N PRO A 129 -16.72 -18.11 -5.01
CA PRO A 129 -16.10 -19.41 -4.76
C PRO A 129 -15.66 -19.53 -3.29
N ASN A 130 -15.40 -20.75 -2.84
CA ASN A 130 -14.76 -20.94 -1.53
C ASN A 130 -13.25 -20.68 -1.65
N PRO A 131 -12.63 -19.99 -0.68
CA PRO A 131 -11.17 -19.88 -0.61
C PRO A 131 -10.57 -21.28 -0.38
N LEU A 132 -9.47 -21.57 -1.07
CA LEU A 132 -8.70 -22.78 -0.83
C LEU A 132 -7.94 -22.70 0.49
N SER A 133 -7.84 -23.83 1.19
CA SER A 133 -6.98 -23.97 2.36
C SER A 133 -5.49 -23.90 1.98
N PRO A 134 -4.59 -23.59 2.94
CA PRO A 134 -3.16 -23.56 2.68
C PRO A 134 -2.60 -24.85 2.06
N SER A 135 -3.10 -26.02 2.49
CA SER A 135 -2.67 -27.31 1.94
C SER A 135 -3.17 -27.53 0.52
N GLU A 136 -4.41 -27.11 0.21
CA GLU A 136 -4.93 -27.16 -1.17
C GLU A 136 -4.14 -26.25 -2.11
N VAL A 137 -3.82 -25.04 -1.66
CA VAL A 137 -2.95 -24.10 -2.39
C VAL A 137 -1.59 -24.72 -2.66
N GLU A 138 -0.95 -25.29 -1.64
CA GLU A 138 0.37 -25.91 -1.78
C GLU A 138 0.34 -27.09 -2.77
N ASN A 139 -0.64 -27.99 -2.63
CA ASN A 139 -0.80 -29.15 -3.51
C ASN A 139 -1.09 -28.75 -4.96
N ALA A 140 -1.90 -27.71 -5.17
CA ALA A 140 -2.21 -27.20 -6.50
C ALA A 140 -1.00 -26.48 -7.13
N LEU A 141 -0.25 -25.72 -6.34
CA LEU A 141 0.96 -25.00 -6.79
C LEU A 141 2.07 -25.96 -7.23
N GLN A 142 2.22 -27.13 -6.59
CA GLN A 142 3.19 -28.15 -7.01
C GLN A 142 3.01 -28.63 -8.46
N ARG A 143 1.81 -28.46 -9.04
CA ARG A 143 1.49 -28.86 -10.41
C ARG A 143 1.73 -27.73 -11.43
N LEU A 144 2.09 -26.53 -10.97
CA LEU A 144 2.28 -25.34 -11.79
C LEU A 144 3.74 -24.89 -11.73
N VAL A 145 4.41 -24.84 -12.87
CA VAL A 145 5.83 -24.53 -12.94
C VAL A 145 6.05 -23.01 -12.95
N GLY A 146 6.82 -22.49 -12.00
CA GLY A 146 7.27 -21.09 -11.97
C GLY A 146 6.27 -20.08 -11.41
N TRP A 147 5.09 -20.52 -10.98
CA TRP A 147 4.14 -19.70 -10.21
C TRP A 147 4.61 -19.58 -8.75
N LYS A 148 4.44 -18.40 -8.16
CA LYS A 148 4.74 -18.13 -6.75
C LYS A 148 3.55 -17.47 -6.07
N VAL A 149 3.32 -17.80 -4.80
CA VAL A 149 2.34 -17.10 -3.98
C VAL A 149 3.04 -15.95 -3.24
N LEU A 150 2.50 -14.74 -3.35
CA LEU A 150 3.00 -13.53 -2.71
C LEU A 150 1.87 -12.85 -1.92
N PRO A 151 2.19 -12.04 -0.89
CA PRO A 151 1.21 -11.17 -0.27
C PRO A 151 0.62 -10.21 -1.31
N PHE A 152 -0.70 -10.11 -1.32
CA PHE A 152 -1.41 -9.15 -2.17
C PHE A 152 -1.49 -7.80 -1.48
N PHE A 153 -1.13 -6.73 -2.18
CA PHE A 153 -1.23 -5.36 -1.71
C PHE A 153 -1.93 -4.49 -2.77
N VAL A 154 -2.98 -3.79 -2.36
CA VAL A 154 -3.60 -2.74 -3.17
C VAL A 154 -2.97 -1.40 -2.77
N PRO A 155 -2.28 -0.70 -3.68
CA PRO A 155 -1.82 0.66 -3.43
C PRO A 155 -2.97 1.54 -2.95
N GLY A 156 -2.79 2.19 -1.80
CA GLY A 156 -3.81 3.07 -1.22
C GLY A 156 -4.99 2.40 -0.51
N ALA A 157 -5.02 1.07 -0.42
CA ALA A 157 -5.87 0.39 0.56
C ALA A 157 -5.04 0.03 1.79
N GLU A 158 -5.70 -0.13 2.94
CA GLU A 158 -5.04 -0.78 4.08
C GLU A 158 -4.48 -2.14 3.67
N PRO A 159 -3.39 -2.62 4.32
CA PRO A 159 -2.88 -3.95 4.09
C PRO A 159 -3.94 -4.99 4.49
N LYS A 160 -4.87 -5.27 3.58
CA LYS A 160 -5.71 -6.44 3.64
C LYS A 160 -4.79 -7.61 3.38
N SER A 161 -4.75 -8.54 4.32
CA SER A 161 -3.99 -9.78 4.25
C SER A 161 -4.57 -10.69 3.16
N GLY A 162 -4.30 -10.37 1.91
CA GLY A 162 -4.60 -11.22 0.77
C GLY A 162 -3.34 -11.90 0.25
N ILE A 163 -3.53 -12.84 -0.67
CA ILE A 163 -2.47 -13.49 -1.43
C ILE A 163 -2.78 -13.49 -2.92
N GLU A 164 -1.74 -13.44 -3.73
CA GLU A 164 -1.83 -13.57 -5.18
C GLU A 164 -0.82 -14.59 -5.69
N MET A 165 -1.17 -15.26 -6.79
CA MET A 165 -0.24 -16.07 -7.56
C MET A 165 0.37 -15.21 -8.65
N VAL A 166 1.70 -15.28 -8.80
CA VAL A 166 2.45 -14.46 -9.75
C VAL A 166 3.36 -15.34 -10.59
N LYS A 167 3.35 -15.11 -11.91
CA LYS A 167 4.32 -15.68 -12.86
C LYS A 167 4.68 -14.66 -13.93
N THR A 168 5.93 -14.71 -14.39
CA THR A 168 6.43 -13.88 -15.48
C THR A 168 6.74 -14.76 -16.69
N TYR A 169 6.12 -14.42 -17.82
CA TYR A 169 6.34 -15.00 -19.13
C TYR A 169 7.28 -14.11 -19.95
N GLN A 170 8.12 -14.72 -20.79
CA GLN A 170 9.06 -14.01 -21.66
C GLN A 170 8.88 -14.46 -23.11
N PHE A 171 8.55 -13.51 -23.97
CA PHE A 171 8.26 -13.70 -25.38
C PHE A 171 9.28 -12.96 -26.26
N ALA A 172 9.41 -13.38 -27.51
CA ALA A 172 10.40 -12.86 -28.45
C ALA A 172 10.39 -11.32 -28.60
N ASN A 173 9.21 -10.69 -28.56
CA ASN A 173 9.02 -9.25 -28.66
C ASN A 173 7.62 -8.83 -28.13
N TYR A 174 7.32 -7.54 -28.21
CA TYR A 174 6.05 -6.97 -27.73
C TYR A 174 4.82 -7.52 -28.47
N ASP A 175 4.89 -7.68 -29.79
CA ASP A 175 3.75 -8.16 -30.59
C ASP A 175 3.37 -9.60 -30.22
N VAL A 176 4.38 -10.46 -29.97
CA VAL A 176 4.16 -11.82 -29.48
C VAL A 176 3.53 -11.82 -28.09
N ALA A 177 4.02 -10.97 -27.18
CA ALA A 177 3.46 -10.83 -25.84
C ALA A 177 2.00 -10.35 -25.86
N LEU A 178 1.66 -9.39 -26.73
CA LEU A 178 0.31 -8.90 -26.89
C LEU A 178 -0.61 -9.96 -27.52
N GLY A 179 -0.11 -10.73 -28.49
CA GLY A 179 -0.83 -11.87 -29.06
C GLY A 179 -1.24 -12.90 -28.01
N PHE A 180 -0.33 -13.25 -27.10
CA PHE A 180 -0.61 -14.13 -25.97
C PHE A 180 -1.73 -13.58 -25.07
N ILE A 181 -1.67 -12.30 -24.68
CA ILE A 181 -2.70 -11.66 -23.84
C ILE A 181 -4.07 -11.64 -24.55
N ASN A 182 -4.10 -11.28 -25.83
CA ASN A 182 -5.34 -11.21 -26.60
C ASN A 182 -5.99 -12.59 -26.70
N LYS A 183 -5.20 -13.63 -26.98
CA LYS A 183 -5.72 -15.00 -27.03
C LYS A 183 -6.20 -15.49 -25.66
N ALA A 184 -5.47 -15.15 -24.60
CA ALA A 184 -5.87 -15.49 -23.23
C ALA A 184 -7.18 -14.83 -22.81
N SER A 185 -7.46 -13.63 -23.33
CA SER A 185 -8.66 -12.84 -23.01
C SER A 185 -9.95 -13.57 -23.39
N GLU A 186 -9.93 -14.42 -24.42
CA GLU A 186 -11.07 -15.26 -24.80
C GLU A 186 -11.48 -16.21 -23.67
N TYR A 187 -10.52 -16.93 -23.08
CA TYR A 187 -10.78 -17.86 -21.98
C TYR A 187 -11.09 -17.14 -20.66
N ILE A 188 -10.41 -16.01 -20.40
CA ILE A 188 -10.69 -15.15 -19.24
C ILE A 188 -12.15 -14.68 -19.22
N ALA A 189 -12.68 -14.30 -20.38
CA ALA A 189 -14.08 -13.90 -20.51
C ALA A 189 -15.05 -15.05 -20.21
N VAL A 190 -14.73 -16.27 -20.66
CA VAL A 190 -15.53 -17.47 -20.38
C VAL A 190 -15.48 -17.86 -18.91
N LEU A 191 -14.28 -17.83 -18.31
CA LEU A 191 -14.07 -18.14 -16.89
C LEU A 191 -14.68 -17.07 -15.97
N SER A 192 -14.94 -15.87 -16.51
CA SER A 192 -15.33 -14.67 -15.76
C SER A 192 -14.37 -14.34 -14.61
N HIS A 193 -13.10 -14.71 -14.77
CA HIS A 193 -12.04 -14.55 -13.77
C HIS A 193 -10.85 -13.84 -14.40
N HIS A 194 -10.60 -12.61 -13.96
CA HIS A 194 -9.70 -11.70 -14.65
C HIS A 194 -8.36 -11.59 -13.90
N PRO A 195 -7.23 -11.73 -14.59
CA PRO A 195 -5.91 -11.48 -14.02
C PRO A 195 -5.64 -9.97 -13.92
N THR A 196 -4.62 -9.61 -13.17
CA THR A 196 -3.90 -8.35 -13.38
C THR A 196 -2.68 -8.62 -14.26
N TRP A 197 -2.52 -7.82 -15.32
CA TRP A 197 -1.39 -7.91 -16.26
C TRP A 197 -0.43 -6.74 -16.08
N GLU A 198 0.86 -7.00 -16.13
CA GLU A 198 1.89 -5.99 -16.41
C GLU A 198 2.67 -6.44 -17.65
N ILE A 199 2.73 -5.58 -18.67
CA ILE A 199 3.49 -5.85 -19.90
C ILE A 199 4.62 -4.83 -20.05
N THR A 200 5.82 -5.32 -20.36
CA THR A 200 6.99 -4.48 -20.65
C THR A 200 7.84 -5.19 -21.69
N TRP A 201 7.91 -4.62 -22.90
CA TRP A 201 8.51 -5.29 -24.06
C TRP A 201 7.89 -6.68 -24.28
N GLY A 202 8.71 -7.73 -24.47
CA GLY A 202 8.25 -9.12 -24.57
C GLY A 202 7.95 -9.78 -23.23
N THR A 203 7.97 -9.06 -22.11
CA THR A 203 7.74 -9.64 -20.78
C THR A 203 6.30 -9.39 -20.33
N VAL A 204 5.61 -10.45 -19.92
CA VAL A 204 4.25 -10.38 -19.36
C VAL A 204 4.26 -10.96 -17.96
N ARG A 205 3.94 -10.16 -16.95
CA ARG A 205 3.74 -10.63 -15.58
C ARG A 205 2.24 -10.76 -15.33
N ALA A 206 1.82 -11.98 -15.05
CA ALA A 206 0.46 -12.34 -14.69
C ALA A 206 0.34 -12.40 -13.16
N ARG A 207 -0.72 -11.81 -12.63
CA ARG A 207 -1.06 -11.85 -11.20
C ARG A 207 -2.51 -12.27 -11.03
N LEU A 208 -2.74 -13.33 -10.26
CA LEU A 208 -4.05 -13.96 -10.08
C LEU A 208 -4.44 -13.93 -8.60
N THR A 209 -5.65 -13.48 -8.32
CA THR A 209 -6.27 -13.56 -7.01
C THR A 209 -7.78 -13.44 -7.18
N THR A 210 -8.55 -14.05 -6.28
CA THR A 210 -10.00 -13.93 -6.28
C THR A 210 -10.41 -12.76 -5.36
N TRP A 211 -10.74 -11.63 -5.97
CA TRP A 211 -10.90 -10.35 -5.27
C TRP A 211 -12.12 -10.28 -4.35
N ASP A 212 -13.22 -10.95 -4.73
CA ASP A 212 -14.51 -10.92 -4.03
C ASP A 212 -14.57 -11.81 -2.78
N ILE A 213 -13.56 -12.67 -2.59
CA ILE A 213 -13.36 -13.47 -1.37
C ILE A 213 -12.23 -12.91 -0.48
N GLY A 214 -11.93 -11.61 -0.62
CA GLY A 214 -10.92 -10.92 0.17
C GLY A 214 -9.49 -11.11 -0.36
N HIS A 215 -9.33 -11.29 -1.67
CA HIS A 215 -8.05 -11.56 -2.32
C HIS A 215 -7.39 -12.85 -1.81
N GLN A 216 -8.19 -13.92 -1.68
CA GLN A 216 -7.71 -15.28 -1.42
C GLN A 216 -7.69 -16.07 -2.73
N LEU A 217 -7.01 -17.22 -2.73
CA LEU A 217 -6.96 -18.08 -3.91
C LEU A 217 -8.16 -19.02 -3.96
N SER A 218 -8.75 -19.16 -5.14
CA SER A 218 -9.81 -20.12 -5.45
C SER A 218 -9.39 -21.03 -6.61
N HIS A 219 -10.20 -22.03 -6.93
CA HIS A 219 -9.94 -22.92 -8.09
C HIS A 219 -9.81 -22.14 -9.41
N TYR A 220 -10.50 -21.01 -9.57
CA TYR A 220 -10.41 -20.18 -10.78
C TYR A 220 -9.01 -19.62 -11.02
N ASP A 221 -8.27 -19.29 -9.96
CA ASP A 221 -6.88 -18.84 -10.07
C ASP A 221 -5.99 -19.94 -10.68
N PHE A 222 -6.17 -21.18 -10.22
CA PHE A 222 -5.39 -22.32 -10.69
C PHE A 222 -5.79 -22.79 -12.09
N ASP A 223 -7.09 -22.76 -12.41
CA ASP A 223 -7.60 -23.10 -13.74
C ASP A 223 -7.08 -22.10 -14.79
N LEU A 224 -7.11 -20.80 -14.47
CA LEU A 224 -6.53 -19.77 -15.32
C LEU A 224 -5.01 -19.93 -15.43
N ALA A 225 -4.29 -20.14 -14.31
CA ALA A 225 -2.84 -20.36 -14.34
C ALA A 225 -2.44 -21.52 -15.26
N LYS A 226 -3.15 -22.65 -15.17
CA LYS A 226 -2.93 -23.82 -16.02
C LYS A 226 -3.19 -23.51 -17.49
N TYR A 227 -4.27 -22.80 -17.80
CA TYR A 227 -4.58 -22.38 -19.16
C TYR A 227 -3.48 -21.47 -19.73
N LEU A 228 -3.03 -20.46 -18.97
CA LEU A 228 -1.96 -19.54 -19.39
C LEU A 228 -0.65 -20.27 -19.65
N ASP A 229 -0.29 -21.26 -18.82
CA ASP A 229 0.90 -22.07 -19.01
C ASP A 229 0.86 -22.85 -20.32
N ASN A 230 -0.27 -23.52 -20.60
CA ASN A 230 -0.46 -24.24 -21.85
C ASN A 230 -0.39 -23.29 -23.05
N LEU A 231 -1.11 -22.18 -23.00
CA LEU A 231 -1.14 -21.19 -24.07
C LEU A 231 0.25 -20.60 -24.34
N SER A 232 1.03 -20.33 -23.30
CA SER A 232 2.36 -19.74 -23.45
C SER A 232 3.32 -20.59 -24.28
N SER A 233 3.12 -21.92 -24.28
CA SER A 233 3.94 -22.86 -25.06
C SER A 233 3.75 -22.75 -26.57
N GLU A 234 2.66 -22.12 -27.02
CA GLU A 234 2.37 -21.87 -28.44
C GLU A 234 3.11 -20.64 -28.99
N TYR A 235 3.73 -19.83 -28.13
CA TYR A 235 4.36 -18.57 -28.50
C TYR A 235 5.90 -18.65 -28.42
N PRO A 236 6.63 -18.06 -29.37
CA PRO A 236 8.09 -18.13 -29.39
C PRO A 236 8.72 -17.38 -28.20
N PRO A 237 9.67 -18.02 -27.48
CA PRO A 237 10.32 -17.40 -26.32
C PRO A 237 11.35 -16.35 -26.75
N LEU A 238 11.78 -15.53 -25.78
CA LEU A 238 12.95 -14.67 -25.93
C LEU A 238 14.19 -15.50 -26.30
N LYS A 239 14.81 -15.18 -27.44
CA LYS A 239 16.08 -15.81 -27.83
C LYS A 239 17.16 -15.38 -26.82
N GLN A 240 17.76 -16.34 -26.12
CA GLN A 240 18.95 -16.07 -25.33
C GLN A 240 20.07 -15.61 -26.29
N LYS A 241 20.70 -14.47 -26.00
CA LYS A 241 21.91 -14.07 -26.74
C LYS A 241 22.96 -15.16 -26.54
N LYS A 242 23.45 -15.72 -27.65
CA LYS A 242 24.66 -16.56 -27.64
C LYS A 242 25.85 -15.75 -27.17
#